data_AF-A0A8A4TQ02-F1
#
_entry.id   AF-A0A8A4TQ02-F1
#
_cell.length_a   1.000
_cell.length_b   1.000
_cell.length_c   1.000
_cell.angle_alpha   90.00
_cell.angle_beta   90.00
_cell.angle_gamma   90.00
#
_symmetry.space_group_name_H-M   'P 1'
#
loop_
_entity.id
_entity.type
_entity.pdbx_description
1 polymer ?
#
loop_
_entity_poly.entity_id
_entity_poly.type
_entity_poly.pdbx_seq_one_letter_code
_entity_poly.pdbx_strand_id
1 'polypeptide(L)'
;MFHKLFADKEDATFYYERELFNGVAYQSRSGKISPYIVEGGQIVSAYNSPCFTKNDTESGVDVTLFFEENDWQASQFVIEGVPYQGKGYWFCNQSCVGEILFDEDGYVSNYVFRDLDGNLLDCHIHKDQLVQTYELFRKNKWKRVNIKTETETKFGLTLRECGHLVSLTLNCDIDDFFNKHQDFFIFPEVISLEFALNFHPGDFLSLSGKMIDRKKIKKMLDNWNFSKVDELYLSNIDIPHELLIYFCESGVKKLTIEDNSFNKDEVLSEISPRFPHVEFAFIRQ
;
A
#
# COMPACT_ATOMS: atom_id res chain seq x y z
N MET A 1 21.31 16.44 25.09
CA MET A 1 22.74 16.05 25.03
C MET A 1 22.82 15.06 23.87
N PHE A 2 23.52 15.41 22.78
CA PHE A 2 23.56 14.57 21.58
C PHE A 2 24.63 13.50 21.75
N HIS A 3 24.20 12.23 21.80
CA HIS A 3 25.10 11.09 21.87
C HIS A 3 25.57 10.77 20.45
N LYS A 4 26.89 10.72 20.25
CA LYS A 4 27.50 10.49 18.93
C LYS A 4 27.55 8.99 18.64
N LEU A 5 26.97 8.59 17.51
CA LEU A 5 27.16 7.27 16.90
C LEU A 5 28.57 7.17 16.30
N PHE A 6 29.21 6.02 16.40
CA PHE A 6 30.44 5.70 15.67
C PHE A 6 30.10 4.68 14.57
N ALA A 7 30.42 5.01 13.31
CA ALA A 7 30.37 4.07 12.19
C ALA A 7 31.77 3.50 11.97
N ASP A 8 31.90 2.18 11.97
CA ASP A 8 33.16 1.56 11.54
C ASP A 8 33.19 1.53 10.00
N LYS A 9 34.25 2.11 9.42
CA LYS A 9 34.35 2.36 7.98
C LYS A 9 34.58 1.10 7.16
N GLU A 10 34.91 -0.02 7.81
CA GLU A 10 35.25 -1.26 7.11
C GLU A 10 33.98 -2.06 6.74
N ASP A 11 32.90 -2.01 7.55
CA ASP A 11 31.78 -2.96 7.41
C ASP A 11 30.35 -2.35 7.47
N ALA A 12 30.19 -1.04 7.28
CA ALA A 12 28.87 -0.34 7.33
C ALA A 12 28.06 -0.62 8.62
N THR A 13 28.73 -1.00 9.71
CA THR A 13 28.10 -1.36 10.99
C THR A 13 28.00 -0.14 11.90
N PHE A 14 26.83 0.03 12.54
CA PHE A 14 26.51 1.17 13.41
C PHE A 14 26.44 0.76 14.88
N TYR A 15 27.13 1.50 15.77
CA TYR A 15 27.13 1.24 17.21
C TYR A 15 26.70 2.45 18.04
N TYR A 16 25.82 2.23 19.03
CA TYR A 16 25.43 3.20 20.06
C TYR A 16 25.92 2.72 21.43
N GLU A 17 26.66 3.55 22.17
CA GLU A 17 27.18 3.21 23.51
C GLU A 17 27.89 1.83 23.59
N ARG A 18 28.53 1.42 22.48
CA ARG A 18 29.24 0.14 22.26
C ARG A 18 28.36 -1.08 21.99
N GLU A 19 27.06 -0.90 21.77
CA GLU A 19 26.13 -1.95 21.33
C GLU A 19 25.72 -1.75 19.87
N LEU A 20 25.32 -2.83 19.19
CA LEU A 20 24.77 -2.75 17.83
C LEU A 20 23.50 -1.90 17.84
N PHE A 21 23.46 -0.93 16.93
CA PHE A 21 22.35 0.01 16.89
C PHE A 21 21.09 -0.61 16.26
N ASN A 22 19.97 -0.52 16.98
CA ASN A 22 18.62 -0.79 16.48
C ASN A 22 17.76 0.46 16.71
N GLY A 23 17.21 1.04 15.65
CA GLY A 23 16.38 2.25 15.74
C GLY A 23 16.48 3.16 14.52
N VAL A 24 16.11 4.44 14.69
CA VAL A 24 16.09 5.43 13.60
C VAL A 24 17.29 6.36 13.64
N ALA A 25 17.89 6.57 12.48
CA ALA A 25 18.98 7.50 12.21
C ALA A 25 18.53 8.55 11.19
N TYR A 26 18.83 9.83 11.44
CA TYR A 26 18.44 10.93 10.54
C TYR A 26 19.65 11.60 9.90
N GLN A 27 19.45 12.17 8.71
CA GLN A 27 20.47 12.91 8.00
C GLN A 27 20.65 14.34 8.58
N SER A 28 21.84 14.68 9.06
CA SER A 28 22.21 16.08 9.33
C SER A 28 22.61 16.84 8.05
N ARG A 29 22.61 18.18 8.11
CA ARG A 29 22.94 19.11 7.00
C ARG A 29 24.37 18.99 6.46
N SER A 30 25.24 18.13 6.99
CA SER A 30 26.70 18.18 6.74
C SER A 30 27.40 16.96 6.08
N GLY A 31 26.77 15.81 5.88
CA GLY A 31 27.48 14.58 5.40
C GLY A 31 27.26 14.19 3.92
N LYS A 32 27.61 12.96 3.50
CA LYS A 32 27.31 12.29 2.18
C LYS A 32 26.85 10.81 2.31
N ILE A 33 25.78 10.39 1.60
CA ILE A 33 25.07 9.08 1.66
C ILE A 33 25.77 8.36 0.54
N SER A 34 26.28 7.18 0.82
CA SER A 34 26.82 6.32 -0.22
C SER A 34 25.66 5.85 -1.09
N PRO A 35 25.52 6.31 -2.35
CA PRO A 35 24.39 5.97 -3.20
C PRO A 35 24.62 4.60 -3.81
N TYR A 36 25.08 3.61 -3.03
CA TYR A 36 25.59 2.34 -3.53
C TYR A 36 24.96 1.16 -2.80
N ILE A 37 24.55 0.14 -3.55
CA ILE A 37 24.18 -1.18 -3.04
C ILE A 37 25.49 -1.91 -2.72
N VAL A 38 25.60 -2.45 -1.51
CA VAL A 38 26.76 -3.22 -1.05
C VAL A 38 26.35 -4.67 -0.82
N GLU A 39 26.98 -5.61 -1.52
CA GLU A 39 26.81 -7.05 -1.33
C GLU A 39 28.17 -7.68 -1.02
N GLY A 40 28.26 -8.44 0.09
CA GLY A 40 29.51 -9.11 0.48
C GLY A 40 30.71 -8.16 0.67
N GLY A 41 30.46 -6.93 1.12
CA GLY A 41 31.49 -5.89 1.28
C GLY A 41 31.91 -5.18 -0.01
N GLN A 42 31.27 -5.46 -1.15
CA GLN A 42 31.56 -4.81 -2.43
C GLN A 42 30.39 -3.96 -2.91
N ILE A 43 30.70 -2.79 -3.46
CA ILE A 43 29.71 -1.96 -4.17
C ILE A 43 29.32 -2.68 -5.46
N VAL A 44 28.07 -3.10 -5.57
CA VAL A 44 27.57 -3.82 -6.75
C VAL A 44 26.78 -2.93 -7.70
N SER A 45 26.15 -1.86 -7.22
CA SER A 45 25.44 -0.90 -8.07
C SER A 45 25.15 0.42 -7.36
N ALA A 46 24.60 1.40 -8.08
CA ALA A 46 24.07 2.60 -7.45
C ALA A 46 22.69 2.32 -6.83
N TYR A 47 22.52 2.63 -5.55
CA TYR A 47 21.25 2.56 -4.86
C TYR A 47 20.35 3.74 -5.26
N ASN A 48 19.22 3.41 -5.88
CA ASN A 48 18.20 4.39 -6.26
C ASN A 48 16.97 4.19 -5.36
N SER A 49 16.92 4.92 -4.25
CA SER A 49 15.79 4.84 -3.33
C SER A 49 14.50 5.31 -4.02
N PRO A 50 13.37 4.60 -3.84
CA PRO A 50 12.07 5.08 -4.31
C PRO A 50 11.61 6.37 -3.62
N CYS A 51 12.14 6.65 -2.41
CA CYS A 51 11.82 7.85 -1.64
C CYS A 51 12.54 9.10 -2.15
N PHE A 52 13.61 8.96 -2.95
CA PHE A 52 14.55 10.05 -3.26
C PHE A 52 14.57 10.35 -4.76
N THR A 53 14.81 11.61 -5.11
CA THR A 53 14.92 12.04 -6.51
C THR A 53 16.35 11.88 -7.04
N LYS A 54 16.51 11.79 -8.37
CA LYS A 54 17.84 11.70 -9.03
C LYS A 54 18.78 12.88 -8.75
N ASN A 55 18.27 14.00 -8.22
CA ASN A 55 19.08 15.16 -7.84
C ASN A 55 19.57 15.10 -6.39
N ASP A 56 19.15 14.10 -5.61
CA ASP A 56 19.53 13.96 -4.20
C ASP A 56 20.93 13.30 -4.03
N THR A 57 21.81 13.43 -5.03
CA THR A 57 23.09 12.71 -5.19
C THR A 57 24.24 13.20 -4.32
N GLU A 58 24.02 14.17 -3.45
CA GLU A 58 25.05 14.75 -2.58
C GLU A 58 24.56 14.87 -1.14
N SER A 59 24.53 13.82 -0.31
CA SER A 59 23.98 14.08 1.03
C SER A 59 24.17 13.02 2.07
N GLY A 60 24.64 13.43 3.25
CA GLY A 60 24.68 12.85 4.61
C GLY A 60 25.22 11.46 4.76
N VAL A 61 25.86 11.00 5.80
CA VAL A 61 24.99 10.72 6.94
C VAL A 61 25.77 11.15 8.14
N ASP A 62 25.22 12.15 8.80
CA ASP A 62 25.62 12.52 10.14
C ASP A 62 24.38 12.24 10.97
N VAL A 63 24.49 11.24 11.84
CA VAL A 63 23.37 10.49 12.39
C VAL A 63 22.97 11.06 13.75
N THR A 64 21.72 11.49 13.90
CA THR A 64 21.07 11.66 15.21
C THR A 64 20.14 10.47 15.47
N LEU A 65 20.21 9.87 16.66
CA LEU A 65 19.43 8.68 17.02
C LEU A 65 18.28 9.02 17.96
N PHE A 66 17.14 8.38 17.74
CA PHE A 66 15.95 8.49 18.59
C PHE A 66 15.36 7.11 18.88
N PHE A 67 14.90 6.91 20.12
CA PHE A 67 14.47 5.62 20.68
C PHE A 67 12.95 5.42 20.72
N GLU A 68 12.16 6.30 20.12
CA GLU A 68 10.69 6.17 20.22
C GLU A 68 10.17 5.14 19.23
N GLU A 69 9.96 3.92 19.73
CA GLU A 69 9.58 2.74 18.96
C GLU A 69 8.19 2.81 18.30
N ASN A 70 7.33 3.79 18.59
CA ASN A 70 5.88 3.56 18.38
C ASN A 70 5.02 4.61 17.68
N ASP A 71 5.54 5.75 17.16
CA ASP A 71 4.60 6.73 16.56
C ASP A 71 5.16 7.62 15.43
N TRP A 72 6.21 7.17 14.74
CA TRP A 72 6.83 7.97 13.68
C TRP A 72 5.88 8.31 12.51
N GLN A 73 4.79 7.56 12.31
CA GLN A 73 3.78 7.87 11.28
C GLN A 73 2.73 8.90 11.72
N ALA A 74 2.46 9.03 13.01
CA ALA A 74 1.35 9.85 13.53
C ALA A 74 1.81 11.15 14.21
N SER A 75 3.08 11.21 14.62
CA SER A 75 3.64 12.35 15.35
C SER A 75 4.58 13.17 14.48
N GLN A 76 4.46 14.50 14.59
CA GLN A 76 5.38 15.45 13.98
C GLN A 76 6.80 15.21 14.53
N PHE A 77 7.77 15.00 13.65
CA PHE A 77 9.15 14.78 14.06
C PHE A 77 9.90 16.11 14.17
N VAL A 78 10.49 16.37 15.34
CA VAL A 78 11.03 17.67 15.73
C VAL A 78 12.43 17.50 16.34
N ILE A 79 13.41 18.29 15.89
CA ILE A 79 14.76 18.36 16.45
C ILE A 79 14.95 19.74 17.08
N GLU A 80 15.32 19.79 18.37
CA GLU A 80 15.53 21.04 19.12
C GLU A 80 14.33 22.02 19.08
N GLY A 81 13.11 21.48 19.00
CA GLY A 81 11.89 22.29 18.90
C GLY A 81 11.56 22.78 17.49
N VAL A 82 12.32 22.36 16.46
CA VAL A 82 12.07 22.69 15.04
C VAL A 82 11.68 21.44 14.25
N PRO A 83 10.64 21.49 13.38
CA PRO A 83 10.30 20.37 12.51
C PRO A 83 11.50 19.89 11.68
N TYR A 84 11.68 18.58 11.65
CA TYR A 84 12.76 17.97 10.89
C TYR A 84 12.36 17.75 9.44
N GLN A 85 13.04 18.42 8.53
CA GLN A 85 12.94 18.19 7.10
C GLN A 85 14.16 17.38 6.62
N GLY A 86 13.94 16.19 6.07
CA GLY A 86 15.05 15.38 5.57
C GLY A 86 14.77 13.89 5.55
N LYS A 87 15.86 13.10 5.58
CA LYS A 87 15.84 11.65 5.40
C LYS A 87 16.08 10.93 6.73
N GLY A 88 15.22 9.98 7.04
CA GLY A 88 15.39 9.01 8.12
C GLY A 88 15.71 7.63 7.56
N TYR A 89 16.43 6.85 8.36
CA TYR A 89 16.84 5.48 8.08
C TYR A 89 16.54 4.62 9.29
N TRP A 90 15.87 3.49 9.08
CA TRP A 90 15.61 2.51 10.12
C TRP A 90 16.64 1.39 10.03
N PHE A 91 17.33 1.14 11.14
CA PHE A 91 18.33 0.09 11.25
C PHE A 91 17.87 -1.03 12.18
N CYS A 92 18.12 -2.26 11.75
CA CYS A 92 18.09 -3.45 12.57
C CYS A 92 19.50 -4.04 12.57
N ASN A 93 20.25 -3.79 13.64
CA ASN A 93 21.68 -4.07 13.77
C ASN A 93 22.48 -3.43 12.62
N GLN A 94 23.06 -4.27 11.74
CA GLN A 94 23.88 -3.86 10.61
C GLN A 94 23.04 -3.55 9.36
N SER A 95 21.77 -3.93 9.35
CA SER A 95 20.91 -3.85 8.17
C SER A 95 20.05 -2.58 8.22
N CYS A 96 20.16 -1.74 7.19
CA CYS A 96 19.16 -0.71 6.92
C CYS A 96 17.90 -1.40 6.39
N VAL A 97 16.84 -1.43 7.20
CA VAL A 97 15.58 -2.08 6.88
C VAL A 97 14.47 -1.07 6.59
N GLY A 98 14.76 0.23 6.65
CA GLY A 98 13.77 1.24 6.28
C GLY A 98 14.38 2.59 5.90
N GLU A 99 13.64 3.31 5.08
CA GLU A 99 13.94 4.67 4.64
C GLU A 99 12.68 5.50 4.75
N ILE A 100 12.84 6.75 5.19
CA ILE A 100 11.75 7.65 5.52
C ILE A 100 12.12 9.04 5.00
N LEU A 101 11.17 9.75 4.39
CA LEU A 101 11.31 11.15 4.01
C LEU A 101 10.31 11.99 4.81
N PHE A 102 10.81 13.03 5.46
CA PHE A 102 10.01 13.99 6.21
C PHE A 102 9.79 15.27 5.38
N ASP A 103 8.57 15.79 5.40
CA ASP A 103 8.23 17.07 4.78
C ASP A 103 8.73 18.26 5.61
N GLU A 104 8.41 19.48 5.16
CA GLU A 104 8.82 20.72 5.84
C GLU A 104 8.21 20.89 7.23
N ASP A 105 7.07 20.26 7.46
CA ASP A 105 6.38 20.24 8.75
C ASP A 105 6.85 19.06 9.62
N GLY A 106 7.79 18.23 9.17
CA GLY A 106 8.31 17.11 9.95
C GLY A 106 7.37 15.90 10.00
N TYR A 107 6.38 15.81 9.12
CA TYR A 107 5.58 14.60 8.96
C TYR A 107 6.20 13.67 7.93
N VAL A 108 5.91 12.38 8.09
CA VAL A 108 6.31 11.37 7.10
C VAL A 108 5.55 11.60 5.81
N SER A 109 6.29 11.92 4.76
CA SER A 109 5.77 12.06 3.41
C SER A 109 5.91 10.77 2.60
N ASN A 110 7.01 10.05 2.79
CA ASN A 110 7.33 8.83 2.05
C ASN A 110 8.08 7.85 2.95
N TYR A 111 7.88 6.55 2.73
CA TYR A 111 8.71 5.52 3.36
C TYR A 111 8.79 4.23 2.54
N VAL A 112 9.83 3.45 2.82
CA VAL A 112 10.02 2.08 2.31
C VAL A 112 10.63 1.23 3.42
N PHE A 113 10.03 0.07 3.72
CA PHE A 113 10.53 -0.90 4.69
C PHE A 113 10.77 -2.26 4.04
N ARG A 114 11.83 -2.93 4.49
CA ARG A 114 12.29 -4.22 4.00
C ARG A 114 12.51 -5.18 5.16
N ASP A 115 12.52 -6.47 4.87
CA ASP A 115 13.02 -7.46 5.83
C ASP A 115 14.56 -7.51 5.82
N LEU A 116 15.13 -8.33 6.70
CA LEU A 116 16.58 -8.52 6.81
C LEU A 116 17.21 -9.14 5.55
N ASP A 117 16.40 -9.81 4.73
CA ASP A 117 16.82 -10.39 3.45
C ASP A 117 16.71 -9.37 2.29
N GLY A 118 16.28 -8.13 2.59
CA GLY A 118 16.12 -7.05 1.61
C GLY A 118 14.81 -7.08 0.83
N ASN A 119 13.88 -7.99 1.15
CA ASN A 119 12.58 -8.05 0.49
C ASN A 119 11.70 -6.89 0.94
N LEU A 120 10.95 -6.28 0.01
CA LEU A 120 9.98 -5.24 0.36
C LEU A 120 8.90 -5.81 1.28
N LEU A 121 8.62 -5.09 2.38
CA LEU A 121 7.50 -5.36 3.28
C LEU A 121 6.39 -4.34 3.12
N ASP A 122 6.75 -3.07 3.06
CA ASP A 122 5.80 -1.96 3.02
C ASP A 122 6.44 -0.75 2.35
N CYS A 123 5.71 -0.03 1.51
CA CYS A 123 6.11 1.30 1.10
C CYS A 123 4.91 2.21 0.88
N HIS A 124 5.13 3.48 1.17
CA HIS A 124 4.19 4.56 0.92
C HIS A 124 4.93 5.69 0.22
N ILE A 125 4.55 6.00 -1.00
CA ILE A 125 5.20 7.05 -1.80
C ILE A 125 4.16 8.03 -2.31
N HIS A 126 4.44 9.31 -2.12
CA HIS A 126 3.69 10.43 -2.68
C HIS A 126 4.54 11.14 -3.74
N LYS A 127 4.09 11.10 -5.00
CA LYS A 127 4.76 11.74 -6.13
C LYS A 127 3.75 12.29 -7.13
N ASP A 128 3.86 13.57 -7.49
CA ASP A 128 3.01 14.25 -8.50
C ASP A 128 1.50 13.99 -8.30
N GLN A 129 1.01 14.21 -7.08
CA GLN A 129 -0.39 13.98 -6.64
C GLN A 129 -0.84 12.51 -6.62
N LEU A 130 0.06 11.56 -6.91
CA LEU A 130 -0.18 10.13 -6.83
C LEU A 130 0.38 9.60 -5.52
N VAL A 131 -0.49 9.02 -4.70
CA VAL A 131 -0.12 8.31 -3.47
C VAL A 131 -0.23 6.82 -3.73
N GLN A 132 0.87 6.11 -3.51
CA GLN A 132 0.98 4.66 -3.72
C GLN A 132 1.36 4.00 -2.40
N THR A 133 0.66 2.93 -2.05
CA THR A 133 0.96 2.11 -0.87
C THR A 133 0.99 0.65 -1.29
N TYR A 134 2.10 -0.02 -1.02
CA TYR A 134 2.30 -1.43 -1.34
C TYR A 134 2.73 -2.17 -0.09
N GLU A 135 1.97 -3.19 0.31
CA GLU A 135 2.31 -4.07 1.42
C GLU A 135 2.44 -5.51 0.91
N LEU A 136 3.47 -6.20 1.38
CA LEU A 136 3.72 -7.61 1.09
C LEU A 136 3.78 -8.41 2.40
N PHE A 137 3.30 -9.65 2.34
CA PHE A 137 3.68 -10.67 3.31
C PHE A 137 5.13 -11.10 3.05
N ARG A 138 5.71 -11.79 4.04
CA ARG A 138 7.02 -12.44 3.87
C ARG A 138 7.05 -13.32 2.61
N LYS A 139 8.21 -13.41 1.97
CA LYS A 139 8.43 -14.14 0.69
C LYS A 139 7.75 -13.49 -0.52
N ASN A 140 7.66 -12.16 -0.55
CA ASN A 140 7.21 -11.38 -1.71
C ASN A 140 5.79 -11.72 -2.19
N LYS A 141 4.88 -12.02 -1.26
CA LYS A 141 3.46 -12.23 -1.58
C LYS A 141 2.68 -10.94 -1.34
N TRP A 142 1.88 -10.51 -2.32
CA TRP A 142 1.05 -9.33 -2.18
C TRP A 142 0.08 -9.42 -1.00
N LYS A 143 0.02 -8.37 -0.18
CA LYS A 143 -0.95 -8.19 0.90
C LYS A 143 -1.91 -7.05 0.56
N ARG A 144 -1.37 -5.90 0.17
CA ARG A 144 -2.17 -4.72 -0.16
C ARG A 144 -1.51 -3.92 -1.26
N VAL A 145 -2.33 -3.42 -2.17
CA VAL A 145 -1.98 -2.36 -3.11
C VAL A 145 -3.03 -1.27 -2.96
N ASN A 146 -2.62 -0.03 -2.77
CA ASN A 146 -3.52 1.10 -2.71
C ASN A 146 -2.89 2.29 -3.40
N ILE A 147 -3.49 2.68 -4.51
CA ILE A 147 -3.02 3.76 -5.37
C ILE A 147 -4.17 4.75 -5.47
N LYS A 148 -3.92 6.01 -5.15
CA LYS A 148 -4.93 7.06 -5.20
C LYS A 148 -4.36 8.38 -5.68
N THR A 149 -5.21 9.22 -6.24
CA THR A 149 -4.92 10.65 -6.43
C THR A 149 -5.65 11.47 -5.37
N GLU A 150 -5.33 12.77 -5.30
CA GLU A 150 -6.06 13.73 -4.45
C GLU A 150 -7.52 13.92 -4.91
N THR A 151 -7.83 13.63 -6.17
CA THR A 151 -9.10 13.96 -6.85
C THR A 151 -10.10 12.79 -6.89
N GLU A 152 -10.16 11.99 -5.83
CA GLU A 152 -11.06 10.82 -5.64
C GLU A 152 -10.75 9.54 -6.44
N THR A 153 -9.81 9.57 -7.40
CA THR A 153 -9.39 8.36 -8.12
C THR A 153 -8.68 7.40 -7.17
N LYS A 154 -9.12 6.15 -7.13
CA LYS A 154 -8.55 5.11 -6.27
C LYS A 154 -8.60 3.73 -6.91
N PHE A 155 -7.47 3.05 -6.92
CA PHE A 155 -7.33 1.61 -7.13
C PHE A 155 -6.85 0.99 -5.81
N GLY A 156 -7.59 0.04 -5.27
CA GLY A 156 -7.22 -0.64 -4.03
C GLY A 156 -7.46 -2.14 -4.14
N LEU A 157 -6.49 -2.94 -3.72
CA LEU A 157 -6.58 -4.39 -3.69
C LEU A 157 -6.02 -4.90 -2.36
N THR A 158 -6.70 -5.84 -1.72
CA THR A 158 -6.25 -6.48 -0.47
C THR A 158 -6.42 -8.00 -0.57
N LEU A 159 -5.38 -8.71 -0.16
CA LEU A 159 -5.26 -10.17 -0.26
C LEU A 159 -5.02 -10.79 1.12
N ARG A 160 -5.46 -12.03 1.28
CA ARG A 160 -4.99 -12.92 2.36
C ARG A 160 -3.62 -13.49 2.01
N GLU A 161 -2.90 -13.99 3.00
CA GLU A 161 -1.58 -14.63 2.80
C GLU A 161 -1.64 -15.88 1.88
N CYS A 162 -2.81 -16.51 1.79
CA CYS A 162 -3.08 -17.59 0.84
C CYS A 162 -3.29 -17.12 -0.62
N GLY A 163 -3.29 -15.81 -0.88
CA GLY A 163 -3.48 -15.22 -2.21
C GLY A 163 -4.94 -14.97 -2.60
N HIS A 164 -5.90 -15.20 -1.71
CA HIS A 164 -7.31 -14.91 -1.99
C HIS A 164 -7.62 -13.42 -1.85
N LEU A 165 -8.42 -12.89 -2.77
CA LEU A 165 -8.92 -11.53 -2.79
C LEU A 165 -9.96 -11.31 -1.70
N VAL A 166 -9.71 -10.29 -0.88
CA VAL A 166 -10.58 -9.84 0.23
C VAL A 166 -11.31 -8.58 -0.14
N SER A 167 -10.62 -7.63 -0.80
CA SER A 167 -11.20 -6.35 -1.16
C SER A 167 -10.64 -5.87 -2.48
N LEU A 168 -11.52 -5.30 -3.31
CA LEU A 168 -11.18 -4.56 -4.52
C LEU A 168 -11.96 -3.24 -4.53
N THR A 169 -11.25 -2.13 -4.68
CA THR A 169 -11.80 -0.78 -4.76
C THR A 169 -11.40 -0.13 -6.07
N LEU A 170 -12.38 0.34 -6.84
CA LEU A 170 -12.19 0.88 -8.19
C LEU A 170 -13.03 2.15 -8.37
N ASN A 171 -12.39 3.31 -8.18
CA ASN A 171 -12.96 4.65 -8.37
C ASN A 171 -12.35 5.36 -9.59
N CYS A 172 -12.12 4.65 -10.67
CA CYS A 172 -11.61 5.24 -11.91
C CYS A 172 -11.85 4.33 -13.12
N ASP A 173 -11.65 4.88 -14.31
CA ASP A 173 -11.29 4.05 -15.45
C ASP A 173 -9.84 3.60 -15.27
N ILE A 174 -9.68 2.32 -14.94
CA ILE A 174 -8.40 1.70 -14.62
C ILE A 174 -7.38 1.87 -15.74
N ASP A 175 -7.81 1.73 -17.00
CA ASP A 175 -6.86 1.76 -18.13
C ASP A 175 -6.36 3.18 -18.37
N ASP A 176 -7.26 4.16 -18.39
CA ASP A 176 -6.89 5.58 -18.54
C ASP A 176 -6.00 6.03 -17.38
N PHE A 177 -6.38 5.67 -16.15
CA PHE A 177 -5.62 5.98 -14.95
C PHE A 177 -4.20 5.41 -15.00
N PHE A 178 -4.07 4.12 -15.30
CA PHE A 178 -2.78 3.46 -15.35
C PHE A 178 -1.90 3.94 -16.50
N ASN A 179 -2.48 4.16 -17.69
CA ASN A 179 -1.74 4.70 -18.84
C ASN A 179 -1.22 6.11 -18.54
N LYS A 180 -2.04 6.97 -17.92
CA LYS A 180 -1.67 8.36 -17.61
C LYS A 180 -0.53 8.45 -16.59
N HIS A 181 -0.47 7.50 -15.65
CA HIS A 181 0.47 7.55 -14.53
C HIS A 181 1.59 6.51 -14.61
N GLN A 182 1.76 5.82 -15.75
CA GLN A 182 2.66 4.66 -15.90
C GLN A 182 4.10 4.94 -15.42
N ASP A 183 4.63 6.12 -15.71
CA ASP A 183 6.02 6.50 -15.41
C ASP A 183 6.26 6.80 -13.92
N PHE A 184 5.20 6.84 -13.12
CA PHE A 184 5.25 7.16 -11.70
C PHE A 184 5.12 5.94 -10.80
N PHE A 185 4.71 4.78 -11.34
CA PHE A 185 4.54 3.58 -10.53
C PHE A 185 5.88 2.96 -10.12
N ILE A 186 5.97 2.56 -8.85
CA ILE A 186 7.13 1.84 -8.32
C ILE A 186 7.16 0.40 -8.85
N PHE A 187 5.98 -0.20 -8.99
CA PHE A 187 5.79 -1.57 -9.47
C PHE A 187 5.00 -1.57 -10.78
N PRO A 188 5.67 -1.50 -11.94
CA PRO A 188 5.00 -1.45 -13.23
C PRO A 188 4.14 -2.68 -13.54
N GLU A 189 4.44 -3.82 -12.93
CA GLU A 189 3.66 -5.05 -13.07
C GLU A 189 2.25 -4.95 -12.48
N VAL A 190 2.00 -3.97 -11.59
CA VAL A 190 0.70 -3.73 -10.96
C VAL A 190 -0.20 -2.85 -11.85
N ILE A 191 0.31 -2.35 -12.97
CA ILE A 191 -0.35 -1.43 -13.91
C ILE A 191 -1.29 -2.20 -14.87
N SER A 192 -2.28 -2.93 -14.36
CA SER A 192 -3.36 -3.45 -15.22
C SER A 192 -4.57 -3.96 -14.44
N LEU A 193 -5.74 -3.95 -15.09
CA LEU A 193 -6.87 -4.76 -14.64
C LEU A 193 -6.52 -6.26 -14.62
N GLU A 194 -5.70 -6.73 -15.56
CA GLU A 194 -5.26 -8.14 -15.66
C GLU A 194 -4.53 -8.62 -14.41
N PHE A 195 -3.74 -7.75 -13.77
CA PHE A 195 -3.14 -8.03 -12.47
C PHE A 195 -4.20 -8.40 -11.43
N ALA A 196 -5.28 -7.61 -11.32
CA ALA A 196 -6.37 -7.88 -10.38
C ALA A 196 -7.15 -9.17 -10.74
N LEU A 197 -7.24 -9.52 -12.02
CA LEU A 197 -7.94 -10.73 -12.49
C LEU A 197 -7.21 -12.02 -12.12
N ASN A 198 -5.91 -11.98 -11.81
CA ASN A 198 -5.15 -13.16 -11.39
C ASN A 198 -5.52 -13.67 -9.99
N PHE A 199 -6.27 -12.89 -9.21
CA PHE A 199 -6.64 -13.25 -7.85
C PHE A 199 -8.09 -13.72 -7.80
N HIS A 200 -8.31 -14.87 -7.17
CA HIS A 200 -9.65 -15.40 -6.93
C HIS A 200 -10.20 -14.90 -5.59
N PRO A 201 -11.50 -14.62 -5.50
CA PRO A 201 -12.12 -14.19 -4.26
C PRO A 201 -12.09 -15.30 -3.20
N GLY A 202 -11.99 -14.87 -1.94
CA GLY A 202 -12.05 -15.75 -0.77
C GLY A 202 -13.49 -16.06 -0.33
N ASP A 203 -13.62 -16.48 0.93
CA ASP A 203 -14.89 -16.64 1.65
C ASP A 203 -15.63 -15.30 1.84
N PHE A 204 -14.87 -14.23 2.03
CA PHE A 204 -15.34 -12.85 2.10
C PHE A 204 -14.77 -12.03 0.95
N LEU A 205 -15.62 -11.26 0.27
CA LEU A 205 -15.23 -10.31 -0.75
C LEU A 205 -15.93 -8.97 -0.55
N SER A 206 -15.14 -7.89 -0.53
CA SER A 206 -15.63 -6.52 -0.60
C SER A 206 -15.32 -5.90 -1.95
N LEU A 207 -16.33 -5.48 -2.68
CA LEU A 207 -16.21 -4.71 -3.90
C LEU A 207 -16.69 -3.29 -3.61
N SER A 208 -15.89 -2.29 -3.96
CA SER A 208 -16.32 -0.91 -3.84
C SER A 208 -15.90 0.00 -4.98
N GLY A 209 -16.68 1.06 -5.17
CA GLY A 209 -16.31 2.20 -5.98
C GLY A 209 -17.09 2.40 -7.27
N LYS A 210 -16.98 3.61 -7.81
CA LYS A 210 -17.71 4.08 -9.00
C LYS A 210 -17.05 3.57 -10.26
N MET A 211 -17.17 2.27 -10.51
CA MET A 211 -16.67 1.65 -11.73
C MET A 211 -17.45 2.17 -12.94
N ILE A 212 -16.77 2.85 -13.86
CA ILE A 212 -17.42 3.51 -15.00
C ILE A 212 -17.74 2.52 -16.13
N ASP A 213 -17.01 1.40 -16.25
CA ASP A 213 -17.17 0.45 -17.36
C ASP A 213 -17.81 -0.89 -16.94
N ARG A 214 -19.10 -1.02 -17.25
CA ARG A 214 -19.90 -2.25 -17.04
C ARG A 214 -19.35 -3.48 -17.76
N LYS A 215 -18.70 -3.32 -18.92
CA LYS A 215 -18.12 -4.47 -19.66
C LYS A 215 -16.90 -5.01 -18.92
N LYS A 216 -16.08 -4.14 -18.33
CA LYS A 216 -14.92 -4.52 -17.50
C LYS A 216 -15.37 -5.21 -16.22
N ILE A 217 -16.42 -4.69 -15.56
CA ILE A 217 -17.05 -5.36 -14.42
C ILE A 217 -17.45 -6.77 -14.83
N LYS A 218 -18.25 -6.91 -15.89
CA LYS A 218 -18.73 -8.22 -16.34
C LYS A 218 -17.57 -9.17 -16.65
N LYS A 219 -16.55 -8.73 -17.38
CA LYS A 219 -15.36 -9.54 -17.67
C LYS A 219 -14.63 -9.97 -16.40
N MET A 220 -14.55 -9.10 -15.39
CA MET A 220 -13.96 -9.43 -14.09
C MET A 220 -14.78 -10.49 -13.36
N LEU A 221 -16.10 -10.31 -13.30
CA LEU A 221 -17.01 -11.23 -12.64
C LEU A 221 -17.05 -12.60 -13.34
N ASP A 222 -17.00 -12.64 -14.67
CA ASP A 222 -16.97 -13.88 -15.46
C ASP A 222 -15.71 -14.72 -15.21
N ASN A 223 -14.59 -14.09 -14.82
CA ASN A 223 -13.34 -14.80 -14.49
C ASN A 223 -13.28 -15.28 -13.04
N TRP A 224 -14.16 -14.78 -12.19
CA TRP A 224 -14.15 -15.10 -10.77
C TRP A 224 -15.14 -16.20 -10.44
N ASN A 225 -14.66 -17.18 -9.68
CA ASN A 225 -15.50 -18.23 -9.16
C ASN A 225 -16.12 -17.79 -7.83
N PHE A 226 -17.34 -17.25 -7.90
CA PHE A 226 -18.10 -16.80 -6.72
C PHE A 226 -18.66 -17.93 -5.85
N SER A 227 -18.60 -19.20 -6.28
CA SER A 227 -19.09 -20.33 -5.48
C SER A 227 -18.37 -20.54 -4.14
N LYS A 228 -17.23 -19.85 -3.94
CA LYS A 228 -16.48 -19.87 -2.69
C LYS A 228 -16.73 -18.64 -1.81
N VAL A 229 -17.47 -17.65 -2.31
CA VAL A 229 -17.77 -16.42 -1.58
C VAL A 229 -19.02 -16.66 -0.75
N ASP A 230 -18.85 -16.77 0.56
CA ASP A 230 -19.94 -16.86 1.52
C ASP A 230 -20.55 -15.47 1.79
N GLU A 231 -19.70 -14.45 1.88
CA GLU A 231 -20.09 -13.08 2.20
C GLU A 231 -19.60 -12.09 1.15
N LEU A 232 -20.53 -11.35 0.52
CA LEU A 232 -20.24 -10.32 -0.47
C LEU A 232 -20.70 -8.95 0.06
N TYR A 233 -19.77 -8.00 0.08
CA TYR A 233 -20.01 -6.61 0.43
C TYR A 233 -19.88 -5.74 -0.82
N LEU A 234 -20.90 -4.94 -1.12
CA LEU A 234 -20.95 -4.04 -2.26
C LEU A 234 -21.13 -2.61 -1.75
N SER A 235 -20.24 -1.70 -2.12
CA SER A 235 -20.32 -0.30 -1.67
C SER A 235 -20.02 0.71 -2.77
N ASN A 236 -20.93 1.66 -2.99
CA ASN A 236 -20.77 2.74 -3.96
C ASN A 236 -20.47 2.24 -5.40
N ILE A 237 -21.03 1.11 -5.79
CA ILE A 237 -20.95 0.50 -7.11
C ILE A 237 -22.30 0.66 -7.84
N ASP A 238 -22.23 1.15 -9.08
CA ASP A 238 -23.37 1.07 -10.00
C ASP A 238 -23.37 -0.26 -10.76
N ILE A 239 -23.94 -1.30 -10.15
CA ILE A 239 -24.12 -2.60 -10.81
C ILE A 239 -25.56 -2.77 -11.30
N PRO A 240 -25.75 -3.27 -12.54
CA PRO A 240 -27.07 -3.69 -13.03
C PRO A 240 -27.76 -4.73 -12.12
N HIS A 241 -29.09 -4.70 -12.06
CA HIS A 241 -29.91 -5.67 -11.28
C HIS A 241 -29.60 -7.12 -11.65
N GLU A 242 -29.28 -7.39 -12.92
CA GLU A 242 -28.85 -8.71 -13.40
C GLU A 242 -27.60 -9.25 -12.70
N LEU A 243 -26.66 -8.40 -12.29
CA LEU A 243 -25.47 -8.82 -11.55
C LEU A 243 -25.80 -9.15 -10.10
N LEU A 244 -26.74 -8.45 -9.50
CA LEU A 244 -27.22 -8.77 -8.15
C LEU A 244 -27.85 -10.17 -8.11
N ILE A 245 -28.65 -10.48 -9.13
CA ILE A 245 -29.25 -11.81 -9.34
C ILE A 245 -28.14 -12.86 -9.50
N TYR A 246 -27.16 -12.60 -10.37
CA TYR A 246 -26.02 -13.50 -10.57
C TYR A 246 -25.28 -13.83 -9.26
N PHE A 247 -25.05 -12.85 -8.38
CA PHE A 247 -24.43 -13.11 -7.09
C PHE A 247 -25.27 -14.02 -6.20
N CYS A 248 -26.59 -13.83 -6.18
CA CYS A 248 -27.50 -14.68 -5.42
C CYS A 248 -27.51 -16.14 -5.94
N GLU A 249 -27.43 -16.31 -7.26
CA GLU A 249 -27.34 -17.62 -7.92
C GLU A 249 -25.98 -18.31 -7.71
N SER A 250 -24.92 -17.53 -7.50
CA SER A 250 -23.56 -18.05 -7.37
C SER A 250 -23.27 -18.80 -6.06
N GLY A 251 -24.17 -18.75 -5.08
CA GLY A 251 -24.03 -19.45 -3.79
C GLY A 251 -23.64 -18.56 -2.61
N VAL A 252 -23.59 -17.23 -2.80
CA VAL A 252 -23.41 -16.26 -1.72
C VAL A 252 -24.48 -16.45 -0.65
N LYS A 253 -24.08 -16.45 0.62
CA LYS A 253 -24.99 -16.60 1.77
C LYS A 253 -25.40 -15.25 2.35
N LYS A 254 -24.52 -14.25 2.27
CA LYS A 254 -24.79 -12.91 2.78
C LYS A 254 -24.37 -11.85 1.78
N LEU A 255 -25.31 -10.95 1.47
CA LEU A 255 -25.10 -9.83 0.57
C LEU A 255 -25.35 -8.52 1.31
N THR A 256 -24.29 -7.74 1.52
CA THR A 256 -24.37 -6.42 2.15
C THR A 256 -24.22 -5.33 1.11
N ILE A 257 -25.13 -4.36 1.12
CA ILE A 257 -25.23 -3.29 0.12
C ILE A 257 -25.17 -1.95 0.86
N GLU A 258 -24.16 -1.13 0.56
CA GLU A 258 -23.95 0.20 1.15
C GLU A 258 -23.90 1.30 0.06
N ASP A 259 -24.58 2.43 0.28
CA ASP A 259 -24.43 3.64 -0.56
C ASP A 259 -24.50 3.34 -2.08
N ASN A 260 -25.32 2.38 -2.50
CA ASN A 260 -25.47 1.96 -3.90
C ASN A 260 -26.73 2.53 -4.53
N SER A 261 -26.79 2.53 -5.87
CA SER A 261 -27.94 3.00 -6.66
C SER A 261 -29.20 2.11 -6.54
N PHE A 262 -29.15 1.01 -5.78
CA PHE A 262 -30.26 0.09 -5.62
C PHE A 262 -31.39 0.66 -4.77
N ASN A 263 -32.62 0.51 -5.28
CA ASN A 263 -33.81 0.69 -4.45
C ASN A 263 -33.96 -0.50 -3.50
N LYS A 264 -33.81 -0.23 -2.19
CA LYS A 264 -33.99 -1.21 -1.11
C LYS A 264 -35.29 -1.99 -1.22
N ASP A 265 -36.40 -1.29 -1.47
CA ASP A 265 -37.73 -1.86 -1.45
C ASP A 265 -37.92 -2.81 -2.65
N GLU A 266 -37.32 -2.49 -3.79
CA GLU A 266 -37.30 -3.36 -4.98
C GLU A 266 -36.51 -4.64 -4.71
N VAL A 267 -35.31 -4.53 -4.13
CA VAL A 267 -34.50 -5.72 -3.79
C VAL A 267 -35.24 -6.62 -2.80
N LEU A 268 -35.88 -6.04 -1.77
CA LEU A 268 -36.62 -6.80 -0.76
C LEU A 268 -37.92 -7.40 -1.27
N SER A 269 -38.60 -6.76 -2.23
CA SER A 269 -39.89 -7.25 -2.75
C SER A 269 -39.76 -8.19 -3.94
N GLU A 270 -38.74 -8.04 -4.77
CA GLU A 270 -38.60 -8.80 -6.02
C GLU A 270 -37.47 -9.83 -6.00
N ILE A 271 -36.34 -9.52 -5.35
CA ILE A 271 -35.12 -10.34 -5.41
C ILE A 271 -35.03 -11.26 -4.19
N SER A 272 -35.12 -10.70 -2.98
CA SER A 272 -35.01 -11.48 -1.74
C SER A 272 -35.96 -12.69 -1.67
N PRO A 273 -37.24 -12.61 -2.09
CA PRO A 273 -38.14 -13.76 -2.06
C PRO A 273 -37.74 -14.90 -3.00
N ARG A 274 -36.99 -14.60 -4.08
CA ARG A 274 -36.49 -15.61 -5.03
C ARG A 274 -35.26 -16.34 -4.51
N PHE A 275 -34.55 -15.76 -3.54
CA PHE A 275 -33.28 -16.26 -3.01
C PHE A 275 -33.31 -16.32 -1.48
N PRO A 276 -34.17 -17.16 -0.89
CA PRO A 276 -34.37 -17.22 0.57
C PRO A 276 -33.14 -17.71 1.35
N HIS A 277 -32.14 -18.27 0.67
CA HIS A 277 -30.86 -18.67 1.26
C HIS A 277 -29.88 -17.50 1.43
N VAL A 278 -30.20 -16.31 0.90
CA VAL A 278 -29.34 -15.13 0.95
C VAL A 278 -29.84 -14.16 2.03
N GLU A 279 -28.99 -13.85 3.00
CA GLU A 279 -29.20 -12.77 3.96
C GLU A 279 -28.86 -11.42 3.29
N PHE A 280 -29.85 -10.54 3.14
CA PHE A 280 -29.64 -9.18 2.65
C PHE A 280 -29.47 -8.20 3.80
N ALA A 281 -28.38 -7.42 3.78
CA ALA A 281 -28.12 -6.33 4.71
C ALA A 281 -27.92 -5.01 3.96
N PHE A 282 -28.48 -3.93 4.48
CA PHE A 282 -28.41 -2.60 3.87
C PHE A 282 -27.85 -1.58 4.85
N ILE A 283 -26.86 -0.81 4.43
CA ILE A 283 -26.18 0.21 5.24
C ILE A 283 -26.30 1.54 4.51
N ARG A 284 -26.74 2.61 5.21
CA ARG A 284 -26.81 3.98 4.68
C ARG A 284 -27.47 4.06 3.29
N GLN A 285 -28.80 3.93 3.27
CA GLN A 285 -29.63 4.11 2.06
C GLN A 285 -30.62 5.24 2.28
#